data_AF-A0A437PUK7-F1
#
_entry.id   AF-A0A437PUK7-F1
#
_cell.length_a   1.000
_cell.length_b   1.000
_cell.length_c   1.000
_cell.angle_alpha   90.00
_cell.angle_beta   90.00
_cell.angle_gamma   90.00
#
_symmetry.space_group_name_H-M   'P 1'
#
loop_
_entity.id
_entity.type
_entity.pdbx_description
1 polymer ?
#
loop_
_entity_poly.entity_id
_entity_poly.type
_entity_poly.pdbx_seq_one_letter_code
_entity_poly.pdbx_strand_id
1 'polypeptide(L)'
;MDACFSILFLIFNPDILDFHYLKEYQKSIESSNGSGNSEEDSYQIHCENVCKEINQILEAYHYFTKSECTVENIYLQSKIPQRVISFSFRQVYGMSIKDFINKKRVDYLIELYKKDDLMKKYSLDYIGELVGFQSRQTLYSCTEKFYGCTPKTLFEKVDITEI
;
A
#
# COMPACT_ATOMS: atom_id res chain seq x y z
N MET A 1 -2.25 39.58 17.00
CA MET A 1 -1.02 38.84 16.69
C MET A 1 -0.18 39.74 15.82
N ASP A 2 0.98 40.18 16.33
CA ASP A 2 1.80 41.19 15.68
C ASP A 2 2.33 40.69 14.33
N ALA A 3 2.18 41.51 13.29
CA ALA A 3 2.67 41.21 11.95
C ALA A 3 4.17 40.85 11.94
N CYS A 4 4.93 41.36 12.90
CA CYS A 4 6.35 41.02 13.09
C CYS A 4 6.56 39.53 13.41
N PHE A 5 5.68 38.90 14.20
CA PHE A 5 5.80 37.48 14.52
C PHE A 5 5.51 36.59 13.31
N SER A 6 4.51 36.97 12.50
CA SER A 6 4.17 36.27 11.26
C SER A 6 5.28 36.38 10.21
N ILE A 7 5.87 37.57 10.06
CA ILE A 7 7.00 37.79 9.14
C ILE A 7 8.22 36.98 9.61
N LEU A 8 8.52 36.98 10.91
CA LEU A 8 9.62 36.21 11.46
C LEU A 8 9.40 34.69 11.26
N PHE A 9 8.19 34.20 11.51
CA PHE A 9 7.83 32.80 11.31
C PHE A 9 8.00 32.33 9.85
N LEU A 10 7.62 33.16 8.88
CA LEU A 10 7.77 32.87 7.45
C LEU A 10 9.24 32.87 6.99
N ILE A 11 10.08 33.73 7.58
CA ILE A 11 11.52 33.75 7.29
C ILE A 11 12.21 32.47 7.78
N PHE A 12 11.79 31.94 8.93
CA PHE A 12 12.35 30.70 9.50
C PHE A 12 11.80 29.41 8.88
N ASN A 13 10.74 29.48 8.07
CA ASN A 13 10.13 28.34 7.40
C ASN A 13 9.94 28.64 5.89
N PRO A 14 11.05 28.76 5.12
CA PRO A 14 11.00 29.20 3.73
C PRO A 14 10.22 28.24 2.81
N ASP A 15 10.09 26.98 3.19
CA ASP A 15 9.29 25.97 2.47
C ASP A 15 7.79 26.33 2.41
N ILE A 16 7.30 27.17 3.34
CA ILE A 16 5.91 27.67 3.34
C ILE A 16 5.71 28.70 2.22
N LEU A 17 6.78 29.41 1.82
CA LEU A 17 6.79 30.31 0.68
C LEU A 17 7.07 29.61 -0.64
N ASP A 18 7.23 28.27 -0.64
CA ASP A 18 7.28 27.53 -1.89
C ASP A 18 6.01 27.85 -2.68
N PHE A 19 6.22 28.43 -3.86
CA PHE A 19 5.16 28.83 -4.76
C PHE A 19 4.22 27.65 -5.09
N HIS A 20 4.73 26.42 -5.09
CA HIS A 20 3.91 25.21 -5.24
C HIS A 20 2.97 25.00 -4.04
N TYR A 21 3.46 25.21 -2.81
CA TYR A 21 2.68 25.11 -1.59
C TYR A 21 1.63 26.24 -1.49
N LEU A 22 2.00 27.46 -1.87
CA LEU A 22 1.07 28.60 -1.92
C LEU A 22 -0.03 28.39 -2.95
N LYS A 23 0.27 27.77 -4.09
CA LYS A 23 -0.72 27.44 -5.12
C LYS A 23 -1.71 26.37 -4.62
N GLU A 24 -1.25 25.38 -3.87
CA GLU A 24 -2.12 24.40 -3.21
C GLU A 24 -2.95 25.01 -2.07
N TYR A 25 -2.36 25.91 -1.28
CA TYR A 25 -3.06 26.60 -0.20
C TYR A 25 -4.12 27.58 -0.72
N GLN A 26 -3.80 28.37 -1.75
CA GLN A 26 -4.75 29.28 -2.37
C GLN A 26 -5.92 28.51 -3.00
N LYS A 27 -5.63 27.36 -3.63
CA LYS A 27 -6.65 26.43 -4.12
C LYS A 27 -7.56 25.95 -2.99
N SER A 28 -7.01 25.59 -1.82
CA SER A 28 -7.81 25.16 -0.66
C SER A 28 -8.73 26.25 -0.07
N ILE A 29 -8.33 27.53 -0.16
CA ILE A 29 -9.17 28.68 0.26
C ILE A 29 -10.27 28.94 -0.77
N GLU A 30 -9.98 28.77 -2.07
CA GLU A 30 -10.96 28.93 -3.15
C GLU A 30 -12.01 27.79 -3.16
N SER A 31 -11.63 26.55 -2.81
CA SER A 31 -12.53 25.39 -2.69
C SER A 31 -13.60 25.51 -1.58
N SER A 32 -13.40 26.41 -0.60
CA SER A 32 -14.41 26.64 0.44
C SER A 32 -15.66 27.38 -0.09
N ASN A 33 -15.62 27.92 -1.31
CA ASN A 33 -16.68 28.76 -1.88
C ASN A 33 -17.27 28.28 -3.23
N GLY A 34 -16.99 27.06 -3.73
CA GLY A 34 -17.56 26.63 -5.01
C GLY A 34 -17.59 25.11 -5.31
N SER A 35 -18.82 24.56 -5.38
CA SER A 35 -19.27 23.35 -6.12
C SER A 35 -18.36 22.10 -6.10
N GLY A 36 -18.51 21.27 -5.06
CA GLY A 36 -17.69 20.09 -4.78
C GLY A 36 -18.09 18.79 -5.51
N ASN A 37 -17.84 18.71 -6.81
CA ASN A 37 -17.82 17.40 -7.52
C ASN A 37 -16.54 17.21 -8.35
N SER A 38 -15.99 18.25 -9.00
CA SER A 38 -14.85 18.11 -9.91
C SER A 38 -13.49 17.90 -9.24
N GLU A 39 -13.30 18.43 -8.03
CA GLU A 39 -12.02 18.36 -7.31
C GLU A 39 -11.83 17.03 -6.59
N GLU A 40 -12.89 16.50 -5.97
CA GLU A 40 -12.90 15.17 -5.35
C GLU A 40 -12.65 14.09 -6.41
N ASP A 41 -13.32 14.18 -7.57
CA ASP A 41 -13.09 13.28 -8.70
C ASP A 41 -11.63 13.31 -9.17
N SER A 42 -11.05 14.51 -9.33
CA SER A 42 -9.65 14.65 -9.75
C SER A 42 -8.66 14.05 -8.73
N TYR A 43 -8.96 14.17 -7.44
CA TYR A 43 -8.11 13.65 -6.37
C TYR A 43 -8.18 12.13 -6.27
N GLN A 44 -9.39 11.58 -6.40
CA GLN A 44 -9.63 10.15 -6.43
C GLN A 44 -8.91 9.50 -7.61
N ILE A 45 -9.04 10.08 -8.81
CA ILE A 45 -8.33 9.64 -10.02
C ILE A 45 -6.82 9.64 -9.81
N HIS A 46 -6.26 10.66 -9.14
CA HIS A 46 -4.83 10.69 -8.83
C HIS A 46 -4.41 9.51 -7.93
N CYS A 47 -5.17 9.23 -6.87
CA CYS A 47 -4.88 8.10 -5.98
C CYS A 47 -4.97 6.75 -6.70
N GLU A 48 -5.95 6.59 -7.59
CA GLU A 48 -6.11 5.39 -8.41
C GLU A 48 -4.94 5.19 -9.37
N ASN A 49 -4.45 6.26 -10.00
CA ASN A 49 -3.27 6.21 -10.87
C ASN A 49 -2.01 5.80 -10.11
N VAL A 50 -1.80 6.37 -8.91
CA VAL A 50 -0.71 5.95 -8.02
C VAL A 50 -0.83 4.46 -7.68
N CYS A 51 -2.01 4.01 -7.25
CA CYS A 51 -2.23 2.60 -6.91
C CYS A 51 -2.00 1.67 -8.09
N LYS A 52 -2.43 2.06 -9.29
CA LYS A 52 -2.23 1.32 -10.53
C LYS A 52 -0.75 1.19 -10.88
N GLU A 53 0.02 2.27 -10.82
CA GLU A 53 1.46 2.26 -11.10
C GLU A 53 2.21 1.37 -10.09
N ILE A 54 1.91 1.52 -8.79
CA ILE A 54 2.52 0.64 -7.78
C ILE A 54 2.12 -0.81 -7.99
N ASN A 55 0.87 -1.09 -8.35
CA ASN A 55 0.44 -2.46 -8.62
C ASN A 55 1.18 -3.05 -9.84
N GLN A 56 1.46 -2.27 -10.89
CA GLN A 56 2.28 -2.73 -12.01
C GLN A 56 3.70 -3.11 -11.58
N ILE A 57 4.31 -2.34 -10.69
CA ILE A 57 5.63 -2.65 -10.10
C ILE A 57 5.56 -3.96 -9.30
N LEU A 58 4.52 -4.14 -8.48
CA LEU A 58 4.35 -5.35 -7.68
C LEU A 58 4.18 -6.60 -8.54
N GLU A 59 3.38 -6.53 -9.59
CA GLU A 59 3.13 -7.66 -10.49
C GLU A 59 4.33 -8.00 -11.38
N ALA A 60 5.16 -7.00 -11.70
CA ALA A 60 6.37 -7.23 -12.49
C ALA A 60 7.28 -8.27 -11.79
N TYR A 61 7.46 -9.42 -12.44
CA TYR A 61 8.22 -10.56 -11.91
C TYR A 61 7.76 -11.03 -10.52
N HIS A 62 6.50 -10.78 -10.16
CA HIS A 62 5.97 -11.00 -8.81
C HIS A 62 6.86 -10.37 -7.73
N TYR A 63 7.30 -9.12 -7.91
CA TYR A 63 8.18 -8.42 -6.96
C TYR A 63 7.63 -8.47 -5.52
N PHE A 64 6.31 -8.53 -5.33
CA PHE A 64 5.70 -8.71 -4.01
C PHE A 64 6.18 -9.99 -3.27
N THR A 65 6.66 -11.02 -3.96
CA THR A 65 7.23 -12.25 -3.35
C THR A 65 8.62 -12.05 -2.77
N LYS A 66 9.25 -10.91 -3.06
CA LYS A 66 10.59 -10.59 -2.61
C LYS A 66 10.54 -9.97 -1.22
N SER A 67 11.43 -10.39 -0.33
CA SER A 67 11.45 -9.93 1.06
C SER A 67 11.88 -8.46 1.15
N GLU A 68 12.63 -7.98 0.15
CA GLU A 68 13.00 -6.59 -0.08
C GLU A 68 11.88 -5.72 -0.68
N CYS A 69 10.71 -6.27 -1.01
CA CYS A 69 9.55 -5.50 -1.47
C CYS A 69 8.95 -4.68 -0.31
N THR A 70 9.59 -3.56 -0.02
CA THR A 70 9.23 -2.58 1.01
C THR A 70 8.77 -1.28 0.38
N VAL A 71 8.03 -0.46 1.14
CA VAL A 71 7.58 0.87 0.68
C VAL A 71 8.76 1.76 0.28
N GLU A 72 9.89 1.62 0.96
CA GLU A 72 11.13 2.32 0.65
C GLU A 72 11.67 1.93 -0.72
N ASN A 73 11.81 0.62 -0.99
CA ASN A 73 12.29 0.16 -2.29
C ASN A 73 11.30 0.44 -3.42
N ILE A 74 10.00 0.43 -3.13
CA ILE A 74 8.96 0.87 -4.09
C ILE A 74 9.15 2.35 -4.44
N TYR A 75 9.40 3.22 -3.45
CA TYR A 75 9.73 4.63 -3.70
C TYR A 75 11.00 4.77 -4.57
N LEU A 76 12.04 3.97 -4.30
CA LEU A 76 13.27 4.04 -5.10
C LEU A 76 13.02 3.68 -6.58
N GLN A 77 12.07 2.79 -6.86
CA GLN A 77 11.69 2.37 -8.21
C GLN A 77 10.72 3.34 -8.90
N SER A 78 9.64 3.76 -8.23
CA SER A 78 8.60 4.63 -8.82
C SER A 78 8.91 6.12 -8.75
N LYS A 79 9.79 6.53 -7.83
CA LYS A 79 10.01 7.93 -7.43
C LYS A 79 8.78 8.63 -6.83
N ILE A 80 7.71 7.88 -6.50
CA ILE A 80 6.52 8.41 -5.84
C ILE A 80 6.76 8.45 -4.32
N PRO A 81 6.65 9.62 -3.65
CA PRO A 81 6.92 9.73 -2.23
C PRO A 81 6.12 8.73 -1.38
N GLN A 82 6.78 8.13 -0.39
CA GLN A 82 6.15 7.10 0.47
C GLN A 82 4.85 7.56 1.14
N ARG A 83 4.75 8.86 1.48
CA ARG A 83 3.53 9.47 2.03
C ARG A 83 2.37 9.41 1.02
N VAL A 84 2.64 9.73 -0.25
CA VAL A 84 1.64 9.68 -1.32
C VAL A 84 1.19 8.23 -1.52
N ILE A 85 2.12 7.28 -1.63
CA ILE A 85 1.79 5.84 -1.74
C ILE A 85 0.91 5.40 -0.57
N SER A 86 1.35 5.68 0.67
CA SER A 86 0.64 5.26 1.87
C SER A 86 -0.77 5.84 1.95
N PHE A 87 -0.91 7.10 1.54
CA PHE A 87 -2.19 7.78 1.50
C PHE A 87 -3.10 7.19 0.42
N SER A 88 -2.62 7.06 -0.82
CA SER A 88 -3.41 6.54 -1.95
C SER A 88 -3.91 5.12 -1.69
N PHE A 89 -3.10 4.24 -1.10
CA PHE A 89 -3.53 2.89 -0.77
C PHE A 89 -4.64 2.86 0.29
N ARG A 90 -4.59 3.75 1.29
CA ARG A 90 -5.67 3.87 2.28
C ARG A 90 -6.96 4.37 1.63
N GLN A 91 -6.87 5.34 0.71
CA GLN A 91 -8.06 5.86 0.05
C GLN A 91 -8.69 4.86 -0.93
N VAL A 92 -7.88 4.21 -1.77
CA VAL A 92 -8.37 3.34 -2.84
C VAL A 92 -8.76 1.95 -2.32
N TYR A 93 -7.96 1.37 -1.42
CA TYR A 93 -8.15 -0.01 -0.95
C TYR A 93 -8.59 -0.13 0.51
N GLY A 94 -8.68 0.97 1.25
CA GLY A 94 -9.01 0.94 2.69
C GLY A 94 -7.92 0.29 3.55
N MET A 95 -6.71 0.05 3.02
CA MET A 95 -5.64 -0.66 3.72
C MET A 95 -4.27 -0.03 3.47
N SER A 96 -3.30 -0.36 4.32
CA SER A 96 -1.92 0.09 4.10
C SER A 96 -1.28 -0.63 2.91
N ILE A 97 -0.30 -0.01 2.26
CA ILE A 97 0.50 -0.67 1.21
C ILE A 97 1.18 -1.95 1.72
N LYS A 98 1.63 -1.98 2.98
CA LYS A 98 2.21 -3.18 3.61
C LYS A 98 1.18 -4.31 3.68
N ASP A 99 -0.03 -3.99 4.13
CA ASP A 99 -1.15 -4.93 4.20
C ASP A 99 -1.52 -5.46 2.81
N PHE A 100 -1.57 -4.57 1.82
CA PHE A 100 -1.85 -4.92 0.44
C PHE A 100 -0.83 -5.91 -0.13
N ILE A 101 0.47 -5.64 0.06
CA ILE A 101 1.55 -6.55 -0.36
C ILE A 101 1.41 -7.89 0.35
N ASN A 102 1.22 -7.90 1.67
CA ASN A 102 1.06 -9.14 2.42
C ASN A 102 -0.18 -9.93 2.01
N LYS A 103 -1.29 -9.26 1.70
CA LYS A 103 -2.48 -9.92 1.16
C LYS A 103 -2.16 -10.61 -0.17
N LYS A 104 -1.49 -9.91 -1.10
CA LYS A 104 -1.03 -10.52 -2.37
C LYS A 104 -0.13 -11.74 -2.16
N ARG A 105 0.76 -11.70 -1.16
CA ARG A 105 1.60 -12.85 -0.80
C ARG A 105 0.77 -14.06 -0.35
N VAL A 106 -0.26 -13.86 0.48
CA VAL A 106 -1.16 -14.95 0.89
C VAL A 106 -1.98 -15.45 -0.30
N ASP A 107 -2.55 -14.55 -1.10
CA ASP A 107 -3.32 -14.91 -2.30
C ASP A 107 -2.45 -15.78 -3.25
N TYR A 108 -1.21 -15.37 -3.50
CA TYR A 108 -0.28 -16.13 -4.34
C TYR A 108 0.13 -17.47 -3.72
N LEU A 109 0.33 -17.52 -2.40
CA LEU A 109 0.64 -18.76 -1.69
C LEU A 109 -0.51 -19.77 -1.80
N ILE A 110 -1.77 -19.32 -1.72
CA ILE A 110 -2.95 -20.16 -1.95
C ILE A 110 -2.90 -20.74 -3.37
N GLU A 111 -2.60 -19.92 -4.37
CA GLU A 111 -2.51 -20.37 -5.76
C GLU A 111 -1.37 -21.37 -6.00
N LEU A 112 -0.23 -21.20 -5.35
CA LEU A 112 0.85 -22.20 -5.37
C LEU A 112 0.41 -23.51 -4.71
N TYR A 113 -0.27 -23.42 -3.55
CA TYR A 113 -0.73 -24.57 -2.79
C TYR A 113 -1.76 -25.43 -3.58
N LYS A 114 -2.60 -24.78 -4.41
CA LYS A 114 -3.52 -25.46 -5.33
C LYS A 114 -2.83 -26.15 -6.50
N LYS A 115 -1.76 -25.55 -7.02
CA LYS A 115 -1.10 -25.99 -8.26
C LYS A 115 -0.05 -27.07 -8.05
N ASP A 116 0.59 -27.08 -6.89
CA ASP A 116 1.71 -27.98 -6.61
C ASP A 116 1.51 -28.71 -5.27
N ASP A 117 1.18 -30.00 -5.35
CA ASP A 117 1.00 -30.87 -4.18
C ASP A 117 2.27 -31.00 -3.32
N LEU A 118 3.46 -30.68 -3.84
CA LEU A 118 4.67 -30.62 -3.03
C LEU A 118 4.60 -29.50 -1.99
N MET A 119 3.83 -28.44 -2.23
CA MET A 119 3.61 -27.36 -1.27
C MET A 119 3.03 -27.87 0.06
N LYS A 120 2.21 -28.93 0.01
CA LYS A 120 1.59 -29.57 1.17
C LYS A 120 2.60 -30.30 2.07
N LYS A 121 3.80 -30.60 1.54
CA LYS A 121 4.86 -31.33 2.25
C LYS A 121 5.87 -30.40 2.92
N TYR A 122 5.92 -29.14 2.52
CA TYR A 122 6.86 -28.18 3.07
C TYR A 122 6.40 -27.60 4.41
N SER A 123 7.36 -27.10 5.19
CA SER A 123 7.04 -26.40 6.43
C SER A 123 6.41 -25.04 6.14
N LEU A 124 5.59 -24.56 7.09
CA LEU A 124 4.98 -23.24 6.99
C LEU A 124 6.00 -22.10 6.91
N ASP A 125 7.18 -22.28 7.52
CA ASP A 125 8.28 -21.33 7.41
C ASP A 125 8.78 -21.23 5.98
N TYR A 126 9.06 -22.39 5.38
CA TYR A 126 9.61 -22.45 4.03
C TYR A 126 8.65 -21.87 3.01
N ILE A 127 7.37 -22.23 3.05
CA ILE A 127 6.39 -21.69 2.10
C ILE A 127 6.11 -20.20 2.34
N GLY A 128 6.21 -19.73 3.59
CA GLY A 128 6.12 -18.31 3.92
C GLY A 128 7.29 -17.53 3.33
N GLU A 129 8.52 -18.05 3.48
CA GLU A 129 9.74 -17.45 2.93
C GLU A 129 9.70 -17.41 1.40
N LEU A 130 9.21 -18.47 0.74
CA LEU A 130 9.06 -18.52 -0.71
C LEU A 130 8.24 -17.37 -1.30
N VAL A 131 7.25 -16.86 -0.55
CA VAL A 131 6.41 -15.73 -0.96
C VAL A 131 6.79 -14.42 -0.26
N GLY A 132 7.95 -14.37 0.40
CA GLY A 132 8.53 -13.13 0.94
C GLY A 132 8.08 -12.74 2.34
N PHE A 133 7.47 -13.65 3.11
CA PHE A 133 7.26 -13.41 4.54
C PHE A 133 8.56 -13.54 5.32
N GLN A 134 8.85 -12.53 6.15
CA GLN A 134 10.04 -12.53 7.02
C GLN A 134 9.91 -13.44 8.24
N SER A 135 8.69 -13.82 8.61
CA SER A 135 8.45 -14.69 9.76
C SER A 135 7.10 -15.39 9.66
N ARG A 136 7.03 -16.57 10.31
CA ARG A 136 5.80 -17.34 10.50
C ARG A 136 4.71 -16.49 11.15
N GLN A 137 5.06 -15.70 12.17
CA GLN A 137 4.14 -14.87 12.91
C GLN A 137 3.44 -13.86 11.98
N THR A 138 4.17 -13.27 11.04
CA THR A 138 3.59 -12.34 10.07
C THR A 138 2.59 -13.05 9.17
N LEU A 139 2.88 -14.27 8.70
CA LEU A 139 1.96 -15.06 7.91
C LEU A 139 0.67 -15.37 8.70
N TYR A 140 0.78 -15.84 9.95
CA TYR A 140 -0.40 -16.08 10.82
C TYR A 140 -1.26 -14.83 10.99
N SER A 141 -0.65 -13.70 11.36
CA SER A 141 -1.40 -12.46 11.53
C SER A 141 -2.09 -12.00 10.23
N CYS A 142 -1.47 -12.26 9.07
CA CYS A 142 -2.06 -11.91 7.78
C CYS A 142 -3.22 -12.84 7.41
N THR A 143 -3.10 -14.16 7.62
CA THR A 143 -4.20 -15.08 7.33
C THR A 143 -5.40 -14.82 8.23
N GLU A 144 -5.17 -14.55 9.52
CA GLU A 144 -6.23 -14.18 10.46
C GLU A 144 -6.91 -12.87 10.05
N LYS A 145 -6.12 -11.85 9.71
CA LYS A 145 -6.63 -10.54 9.30
C LYS A 145 -7.47 -10.58 8.03
N PHE A 146 -7.02 -11.29 7.00
CA PHE A 146 -7.65 -11.23 5.67
C PHE A 146 -8.62 -12.38 5.38
N TYR A 147 -8.50 -13.52 6.05
CA TYR A 147 -9.31 -14.73 5.81
C TYR A 147 -9.97 -15.27 7.09
N GLY A 148 -9.78 -14.61 8.24
CA GLY A 148 -10.44 -14.96 9.50
C GLY A 148 -10.03 -16.32 10.07
N CYS A 149 -8.90 -16.88 9.64
CA CYS A 149 -8.45 -18.19 10.10
C CYS A 149 -6.93 -18.35 10.05
N THR A 150 -6.44 -19.41 10.70
CA THR A 150 -5.02 -19.77 10.71
C THR A 150 -4.55 -20.25 9.32
N PRO A 151 -3.24 -20.21 9.01
CA PRO A 151 -2.75 -20.72 7.73
C PRO A 151 -3.11 -22.19 7.49
N LYS A 152 -3.06 -23.02 8.52
CA LYS A 152 -3.46 -24.43 8.43
C LYS A 152 -4.91 -24.58 7.99
N THR A 153 -5.83 -23.90 8.68
CA THR A 153 -7.26 -23.94 8.35
C THR A 153 -7.54 -23.35 6.97
N LEU A 154 -6.80 -22.31 6.57
CA LEU A 154 -6.93 -21.71 5.25
C LEU A 154 -6.57 -22.73 4.15
N PHE A 155 -5.45 -23.43 4.29
CA PHE A 155 -5.02 -24.44 3.32
C PHE A 155 -5.90 -25.69 3.30
N GLU A 156 -6.44 -26.12 4.45
CA GLU A 156 -7.45 -27.20 4.50
C GLU A 156 -8.72 -26.82 3.73
N LYS A 157 -9.20 -25.58 3.85
CA LYS A 157 -10.37 -25.10 3.08
C LYS A 157 -10.09 -25.08 1.58
N VAL A 158 -8.87 -24.71 1.19
CA VAL A 158 -8.45 -24.69 -0.22
C VAL A 158 -8.50 -26.09 -0.83
N ASP A 159 -8.10 -27.12 -0.08
CA ASP A 159 -8.16 -28.52 -0.54
C ASP A 159 -9.60 -29.06 -0.67
N ILE A 160 -10.54 -28.54 0.13
CA ILE A 160 -11.96 -28.97 0.09
C ILE A 160 -12.73 -28.27 -1.04
N THR A 161 -12.28 -27.09 -1.46
CA THR A 161 -12.98 -26.26 -2.44
C THR A 161 -12.31 -26.41 -3.81
N GLU A 162 -12.51 -27.54 -4.48
CA GLU A 162 -12.37 -27.62 -5.94
C GLU A 162 -13.48 -26.73 -6.56
N ILE A 163 -13.14 -25.48 -6.92
CA ILE A 163 -13.95 -24.63 -7.79
C ILE A 163 -13.37 -24.70 -9.20
#